data_AF-A0A3D5X5B9-F1
#
_entry.id   AF-A0A3D5X5B9-F1
#
_cell.length_a   1.000
_cell.length_b   1.000
_cell.length_c   1.000
_cell.angle_alpha   90.00
_cell.angle_beta   90.00
_cell.angle_gamma   90.00
#
_symmetry.space_group_name_H-M   'P 1'
#
loop_
_entity.id
_entity.type
_entity.pdbx_description
1 polymer ?
#
loop_
_entity_poly.entity_id
_entity_poly.type
_entity_poly.pdbx_seq_one_letter_code
_entity_poly.pdbx_strand_id
1 'polypeptide(L)' 'AKILGCFITSHPNSTQIELTLKLNVTDVTSIIQTFNRYDYTVLGSFMKHDDEEDLLEDRYNLLMKYLNT' A
#
# COMPACT_ATOMS: atom_id res chain seq x y z
N ALA A 1 10.92 4.46 -7.19
CA ALA A 1 9.61 5.10 -7.50
C ALA A 1 9.81 6.60 -7.69
N LYS A 2 9.09 7.23 -8.63
CA LYS A 2 9.09 8.69 -8.82
C LYS A 2 7.78 9.28 -8.28
N ILE A 3 7.87 10.38 -7.55
CA ILE A 3 6.71 11.15 -7.07
C ILE A 3 6.23 12.04 -8.24
N LEU A 4 5.00 11.83 -8.67
CA LEU A 4 4.32 12.61 -9.71
C LEU A 4 3.61 13.83 -9.12
N GLY A 5 3.22 13.76 -7.85
CA GLY A 5 2.57 14.86 -7.13
C GLY A 5 2.52 14.58 -5.64
N CYS A 6 2.49 15.66 -4.87
CA CYS A 6 2.41 15.64 -3.42
C CYS A 6 1.40 16.70 -2.97
N PHE A 7 0.45 16.30 -2.14
CA PHE A 7 -0.57 17.16 -1.59
C PHE A 7 -0.50 17.09 -0.07
N ILE A 8 -0.54 18.25 0.58
CA ILE A 8 -0.49 18.37 2.03
C ILE A 8 -1.85 18.90 2.48
N THR A 9 -2.49 18.16 3.36
CA THR A 9 -3.72 18.58 4.04
C THR A 9 -3.38 18.78 5.51
N SER A 10 -3.53 20.01 6.00
CA SER A 10 -3.33 20.35 7.40
C SER A 10 -4.69 20.43 8.08
N HIS A 11 -4.81 19.79 9.24
CA HIS A 11 -6.00 19.93 10.07
C HIS A 11 -5.83 21.10 11.04
N PRO A 12 -6.70 22.12 11.03
CA PRO A 12 -6.52 23.31 11.87
C PRO A 12 -6.58 23.02 13.39
N ASN A 13 -7.15 21.88 13.78
CA ASN A 13 -7.32 21.47 15.18
C ASN A 13 -6.30 20.40 15.63
N SER A 14 -5.33 20.03 14.78
CA SER A 14 -4.38 18.96 15.08
C SER A 14 -2.99 19.29 14.52
N THR A 15 -1.94 18.87 15.20
CA THR A 15 -0.57 18.90 14.67
C THR A 15 -0.31 17.77 13.67
N GLN A 16 -1.33 16.97 13.34
CA GLN A 16 -1.24 15.91 12.35
C GLN A 16 -1.31 16.49 10.95
N ILE A 17 -0.39 16.02 10.10
CA ILE A 17 -0.30 16.39 8.69
C ILE A 17 -0.71 15.17 7.88
N GLU A 18 -1.70 15.34 7.01
CA GLU A 18 -2.04 14.33 6.02
C GLU A 18 -1.28 14.60 4.73
N LEU A 19 -0.59 13.57 4.26
CA LEU A 19 0.21 13.61 3.05
C LEU A 19 -0.38 12.65 2.01
N THR A 20 -0.82 13.19 0.88
CA THR A 20 -1.29 12.39 -0.25
C THR A 20 -0.26 12.41 -1.36
N LEU A 21 0.29 11.23 -1.69
CA LEU A 21 1.33 11.07 -2.69
C LEU A 21 0.78 10.38 -3.94
N LYS A 22 0.98 11.00 -5.11
CA LYS A 22 0.74 10.37 -6.42
C LYS A 22 2.06 9.85 -6.95
N LEU A 23 2.15 8.54 -7.20
CA LEU A 23 3.38 7.87 -7.62
C LEU A 23 3.24 7.29 -9.03
N ASN A 24 4.38 7.13 -9.73
CA ASN A 24 4.45 6.47 -11.05
C ASN A 24 4.72 4.96 -10.95
N VAL A 25 4.22 4.30 -9.92
CA VAL A 25 4.40 2.85 -9.73
C VAL A 25 3.04 2.22 -9.57
N THR A 26 2.86 1.06 -10.19
CA THR A 26 1.65 0.23 -10.08
C THR A 26 1.63 -0.52 -8.76
N ASP A 27 2.77 -1.09 -8.36
CA ASP A 27 2.96 -1.74 -7.06
C ASP A 27 3.53 -0.74 -6.05
N VAL A 28 2.74 -0.41 -5.01
CA VAL A 28 3.18 0.42 -3.87
C VAL A 28 3.36 -0.40 -2.59
N THR A 29 3.26 -1.73 -2.64
CA THR A 29 3.37 -2.62 -1.47
C THR A 29 4.67 -2.38 -0.69
N SER A 30 5.79 -2.31 -1.41
CA SER A 30 7.11 -2.03 -0.81
C SER A 30 7.18 -0.63 -0.15
N ILE A 31 6.43 0.33 -0.69
CA ILE A 31 6.37 1.70 -0.20
C ILE A 31 5.51 1.77 1.07
N ILE A 32 4.35 1.10 1.08
CA ILE A 32 3.48 0.95 2.25
C ILE A 32 4.23 0.27 3.40
N GLN A 33 4.94 -0.83 3.11
CA GLN A 33 5.78 -1.51 4.11
C GLN A 33 6.85 -0.58 4.71
N THR A 34 7.41 0.32 3.89
CA THR A 34 8.39 1.30 4.35
C THR A 34 7.73 2.33 5.26
N PHE A 35 6.56 2.87 4.90
CA PHE A 35 5.83 3.80 5.75
C PHE A 35 5.43 3.19 7.09
N ASN A 36 4.94 1.95 7.08
CA ASN A 36 4.64 1.20 8.31
C ASN A 36 5.89 0.98 9.18
N ARG A 37 7.06 0.75 8.57
CA ARG A 37 8.33 0.58 9.30
C ARG A 37 8.79 1.84 10.03
N TYR A 38 8.45 3.01 9.52
CA TYR A 38 8.78 4.30 10.13
C TYR A 38 7.64 4.86 10.98
N ASP A 39 6.68 4.02 11.39
CA ASP A 39 5.54 4.38 12.21
C ASP A 39 4.64 5.48 11.61
N TYR A 40 4.57 5.59 10.28
CA TYR A 40 3.60 6.43 9.60
C TYR A 40 2.27 5.69 9.43
N THR A 41 1.17 6.35 9.77
CA THR A 41 -0.19 5.82 9.57
C THR A 41 -0.63 5.96 8.11
N VAL A 42 -0.77 4.84 7.40
CA VAL A 42 -1.29 4.81 6.03
C VAL A 42 -2.83 4.82 6.07
N LEU A 43 -3.46 5.95 5.71
CA LEU A 43 -4.91 6.11 5.71
C LEU A 43 -5.61 5.38 4.55
N GLY A 44 -4.91 5.21 3.43
CA GLY A 44 -5.44 4.52 2.26
C GLY A 44 -4.41 4.41 1.16
N SER A 45 -4.45 3.30 0.41
CA SER A 45 -3.63 3.06 -0.76
C SER A 45 -4.52 2.67 -1.92
N PHE A 46 -4.35 3.34 -3.06
CA PHE A 46 -5.10 3.05 -4.28
C PHE A 46 -4.14 2.46 -5.31
N MET A 47 -4.01 1.13 -5.28
CA MET A 47 -3.39 0.38 -6.37
C MET A 47 -4.44 0.10 -7.43
N LYS A 48 -4.02 -0.10 -8.69
CA LYS A 48 -4.92 -0.73 -9.65
C LYS A 48 -5.20 -2.13 -9.13
N HIS A 49 -6.42 -2.31 -8.64
CA HIS A 49 -6.97 -3.55 -8.13
C HIS A 49 -6.98 -4.58 -9.26
N ASP A 50 -6.30 -5.70 -9.01
CA ASP A 50 -6.60 -7.08 -9.46
C ASP A 50 -5.38 -7.97 -9.15
N ASP A 51 -4.14 -7.50 -9.33
CA ASP A 51 -2.95 -8.37 -9.24
C ASP A 51 -2.61 -8.88 -7.82
N GLU A 52 -2.87 -8.11 -6.76
CA GLU A 52 -2.43 -8.49 -5.41
C GLU A 52 -3.36 -9.50 -4.73
N GLU A 53 -4.66 -9.36 -4.91
CA GLU A 53 -5.67 -10.26 -4.34
C GLU A 53 -5.61 -11.62 -5.06
N ASP A 54 -5.51 -11.60 -6.39
CA ASP A 54 -5.31 -12.80 -7.22
C ASP A 54 -4.00 -13.53 -6.85
N LEU A 55 -2.90 -12.80 -6.64
CA LEU A 55 -1.63 -13.38 -6.20
C LEU A 55 -1.74 -14.04 -4.82
N LEU A 56 -2.50 -13.43 -3.90
CA LEU A 56 -2.70 -13.97 -2.56
C LEU A 56 -3.53 -15.25 -2.61
N GLU A 57 -4.57 -15.26 -3.43
CA GLU A 57 -5.43 -16.42 -3.67
C GLU A 57 -4.64 -17.58 -4.30
N ASP A 58 -3.81 -17.30 -5.30
CA ASP A 58 -2.93 -18.29 -5.94
C ASP A 58 -1.95 -18.93 -4.94
N ARG A 59 -1.34 -18.11 -4.07
CA ARG A 59 -0.43 -18.61 -3.03
C ARG A 59 -1.14 -19.46 -1.99
N TYR A 60 -2.35 -19.06 -1.60
CA TYR A 60 -3.18 -19.84 -0.69
C TYR A 60 -3.56 -21.19 -1.29
N ASN A 61 -3.98 -21.20 -2.56
CA ASN A 61 -4.33 -22.43 -3.27
C ASN A 61 -3.13 -23.37 -3.41
N LEU A 62 -1.94 -22.84 -3.70
CA LEU A 62 -0.71 -23.63 -3.77
C LEU A 62 -0.38 -24.30 -2.42
N LEU A 63 -0.54 -23.55 -1.32
CA LEU A 63 -0.33 -24.05 0.03
C LEU A 63 -1.31 -25.19 0.36
N MET A 64 -2.60 -25.02 0.06
CA MET A 64 -3.61 -26.05 0.31
C MET A 64 -3.36 -27.32 -0.50
N LYS A 65 -2.88 -27.19 -1.74
CA LYS A 65 -2.47 -28.35 -2.55
C LYS A 65 -1.28 -29.09 -1.93
N TYR A 66 -0.30 -28.36 -1.40
CA TYR A 66 0.85 -28.95 -0.72
C TYR A 66 0.46 -29.68 0.57
N LEU A 67 -0.47 -29.12 1.36
CA LEU A 67 -0.94 -29.73 2.61
C LEU A 67 -1.87 -30.94 2.42
N ASN A 68 -2.56 -31.03 1.28
CA ASN A 68 -3.41 -32.17 0.92
C ASN A 68 -2.63 -33.32 0.25
N THR A 69 -1.30 -33.26 0.27
CA THR A 69 -0.40 -34.35 -0.17
C THR A 69 0.06 -35.16 1.05
#